data_AF-A0A4Q7RBW4-F1
#
_entry.id   AF-A0A4Q7RBW4-F1
#
_cell.length_a   1.000
_cell.length_b   1.000
_cell.length_c   1.000
_cell.angle_alpha   90.00
_cell.angle_beta   90.00
_cell.angle_gamma   90.00
#
_symmetry.space_group_name_H-M   'P 1'
#
loop_
_entity.id
_entity.type
_entity.pdbx_description
1 polymer ?
#
loop_
_entity_poly.entity_id
_entity_poly.type
_entity_poly.pdbx_seq_one_letter_code
_entity_poly.pdbx_strand_id
1 'polypeptide(L)'
;MRKTLVRATIGVVLLFVVLLVVAAGLVFYRNYDGELPSCAEPPEFYQQAVLDHFKRNDLSTEGLEFIEGSVYDSQLSMIALRQGWGEYYAIVDCRGNLEFSWKSK
;
A
#
# COMPACT_ATOMS: atom_id res chain seq x y z
N MET A 1 46.97 24.67 22.87
CA MET A 1 46.96 23.20 22.65
C MET A 1 45.66 22.49 23.07
N ARG A 2 45.02 22.80 24.22
CA ARG A 2 43.75 22.13 24.63
C ARG A 2 42.56 22.29 23.67
N LYS A 3 42.38 23.47 23.06
CA LYS A 3 41.23 23.75 22.16
C LYS A 3 41.26 22.94 20.85
N THR A 4 42.46 22.58 20.37
CA THR A 4 42.66 21.79 19.15
C THR A 4 42.30 20.33 19.38
N LEU A 5 42.64 19.79 20.55
CA LEU A 5 42.33 18.41 20.94
C LEU A 5 40.82 18.19 21.08
N VAL A 6 40.11 19.17 21.68
CA VAL A 6 38.65 19.15 21.87
C VAL A 6 37.91 19.25 20.53
N ARG A 7 38.37 20.09 19.60
CA ARG A 7 37.79 20.17 18.25
C ARG A 7 37.96 18.89 17.45
N ALA A 8 39.13 18.25 17.56
CA ALA A 8 39.38 16.97 16.91
C ALA A 8 38.48 15.85 17.45
N THR A 9 38.30 15.77 18.78
CA THR A 9 37.41 14.78 19.39
C THR A 9 35.95 14.99 19.01
N ILE A 10 35.47 16.24 19.00
CA ILE A 10 34.11 16.56 18.53
C ILE A 10 33.93 16.16 17.05
N GLY A 11 34.94 16.42 16.21
CA GLY A 11 34.91 16.03 14.80
C GLY A 11 34.82 14.51 14.60
N VAL A 12 35.59 13.73 15.36
CA VAL A 12 35.54 12.26 15.31
C VAL A 12 34.19 11.73 15.80
N VAL A 13 33.64 12.31 16.88
CA VAL A 13 32.32 11.90 17.41
C VAL A 13 31.22 12.19 16.39
N LEU A 14 31.22 13.38 15.76
CA LEU A 14 30.24 13.72 14.73
C LEU A 14 30.34 12.79 13.51
N LEU A 15 31.56 12.49 13.06
CA LEU A 15 31.76 11.54 11.96
C LEU A 15 31.17 10.17 12.28
N PHE A 16 31.35 9.69 13.51
CA PHE A 16 30.84 8.40 13.95
C PHE A 16 29.31 8.36 13.99
N VAL A 17 28.68 9.45 14.46
CA VAL A 17 27.21 9.58 14.45
C VAL A 17 26.67 9.60 13.02
N VAL A 18 27.31 10.34 12.11
CA VAL A 18 26.91 10.36 10.69
C VAL A 18 27.05 8.97 10.07
N LEU A 19 28.14 8.26 10.34
CA LEU A 19 28.34 6.89 9.85
C LEU A 19 27.27 5.92 10.37
N LEU A 20 26.87 6.03 11.64
CA LEU A 20 25.80 5.20 12.20
C LEU A 20 24.45 5.48 11.54
N VAL A 21 24.12 6.76 11.29
CA VAL A 21 22.88 7.15 10.61
C VAL A 21 22.87 6.64 9.16
N VAL A 22 23.99 6.78 8.44
CA VAL A 22 24.11 6.28 7.07
C VAL A 22 24.01 4.75 7.04
N ALA A 23 24.65 4.04 7.96
CA ALA A 23 24.56 2.58 8.05
C ALA A 23 23.12 2.11 8.35
N ALA A 24 22.43 2.76 9.30
CA ALA A 24 21.04 2.46 9.59
C ALA A 24 20.12 2.75 8.39
N GLY A 25 20.35 3.86 7.69
CA GLY A 25 19.61 4.21 6.46
C GLY A 25 19.86 3.21 5.32
N LEU A 26 21.09 2.72 5.16
CA LEU A 26 21.42 1.69 4.17
C LEU A 26 20.78 0.34 4.50
N VAL A 27 20.74 -0.04 5.78
CA VAL A 27 20.03 -1.24 6.23
C VAL A 27 18.53 -1.09 6.00
N PHE A 28 17.96 0.08 6.30
CA PHE A 28 16.54 0.35 6.03
C PHE A 28 16.26 0.28 4.53
N TYR A 29 17.05 0.94 3.68
CA TYR A 29 16.90 0.91 2.23
C TYR A 29 17.06 -0.49 1.64
N ARG A 30 18.01 -1.28 2.14
CA ARG A 30 18.21 -2.66 1.68
C ARG A 30 17.06 -3.59 2.07
N ASN A 31 16.40 -3.35 3.20
CA ASN A 31 15.23 -4.12 3.62
C ASN A 31 13.90 -3.49 3.19
N TYR A 32 13.95 -2.31 2.57
CA TYR A 32 12.80 -1.70 1.92
C TYR A 32 12.66 -2.34 0.55
N ASP A 33 12.22 -3.60 0.55
CA ASP A 33 11.67 -4.22 -0.65
C ASP A 33 10.43 -3.41 -1.00
N GLY A 34 10.58 -2.47 -1.93
CA GLY A 34 9.46 -1.73 -2.54
C GLY A 34 8.49 -2.63 -3.32
N GLU A 35 8.61 -3.95 -3.17
CA GLU A 35 7.67 -4.94 -3.66
C GLU A 35 6.45 -4.94 -2.75
N LEU A 36 5.40 -4.25 -3.20
CA LEU A 36 4.04 -4.60 -2.79
C LEU A 36 3.91 -6.12 -2.98
N PRO A 37 3.53 -6.89 -1.94
CA PRO A 37 3.48 -8.35 -2.03
C PRO A 37 2.66 -8.72 -3.26
N SER A 38 3.21 -9.56 -4.14
CA SER A 38 2.48 -10.02 -5.32
C SER A 38 1.47 -11.09 -4.91
N CYS A 39 0.21 -10.92 -5.26
CA CYS A 39 -0.86 -11.84 -4.90
C CYS A 39 -1.32 -12.65 -6.10
N ALA A 40 -1.18 -13.97 -6.00
CA ALA A 40 -1.80 -14.92 -6.90
C ALA A 40 -3.19 -15.34 -6.35
N GLU A 41 -3.93 -14.39 -5.79
CA GLU A 41 -5.27 -14.66 -5.27
C GLU A 41 -6.26 -14.82 -6.44
N PRO A 42 -7.23 -15.74 -6.31
CA PRO A 42 -8.19 -15.97 -7.36
C PRO A 42 -9.19 -14.80 -7.45
N PRO A 43 -9.82 -14.55 -8.62
CA PRO A 43 -10.78 -13.47 -8.81
C PRO A 43 -11.86 -13.33 -7.72
N GLU A 44 -12.31 -14.45 -7.17
CA GLU A 44 -13.34 -14.54 -6.15
C GLU A 44 -12.91 -13.87 -4.83
N PHE A 45 -11.62 -13.90 -4.49
CA PHE A 45 -11.09 -13.26 -3.30
C PHE A 45 -11.37 -11.75 -3.32
N TYR A 46 -11.10 -11.10 -4.45
CA TYR A 46 -11.27 -9.65 -4.58
C TYR A 46 -12.74 -9.22 -4.56
N GLN A 47 -13.64 -10.01 -5.16
CA GLN A 47 -15.07 -9.76 -5.07
C GLN A 47 -15.58 -9.93 -3.64
N GLN A 48 -15.10 -10.95 -2.93
CA GLN A 48 -15.43 -11.16 -1.52
C GLN A 48 -14.93 -10.02 -0.65
N ALA A 49 -13.73 -9.48 -0.92
CA ALA A 49 -13.20 -8.31 -0.21
C ALA A 49 -14.12 -7.07 -0.34
N VAL A 50 -14.72 -6.87 -1.53
CA VAL A 50 -15.75 -5.83 -1.73
C VAL A 50 -16.96 -6.09 -0.85
N LEU A 51 -17.54 -7.30 -0.88
CA LEU A 51 -18.70 -7.64 -0.07
C LEU A 51 -18.43 -7.49 1.44
N ASP A 52 -17.26 -7.93 1.89
CA ASP A 52 -16.85 -7.83 3.28
C ASP A 52 -16.68 -6.36 3.71
N HIS A 53 -16.19 -5.50 2.82
CA HIS A 53 -16.14 -4.06 3.10
C HIS A 53 -17.52 -3.47 3.32
N PHE A 54 -18.50 -3.79 2.47
CA PHE A 54 -19.87 -3.34 2.64
C PHE A 54 -20.45 -3.79 3.98
N LYS A 55 -20.26 -5.07 4.32
CA LYS A 55 -20.69 -5.65 5.59
C LYS A 55 -20.03 -5.00 6.81
N ARG A 56 -18.72 -4.73 6.76
CA ARG A 56 -17.96 -4.11 7.86
C ARG A 56 -18.35 -2.66 8.11
N ASN A 57 -18.82 -1.94 7.08
CA ASN A 57 -19.19 -0.53 7.16
C ASN A 57 -20.71 -0.32 7.27
N ASP A 58 -21.49 -1.38 7.51
CA ASP A 58 -22.95 -1.32 7.58
C ASP A 58 -23.60 -0.70 6.32
N LEU A 59 -22.97 -0.92 5.16
CA LEU A 59 -23.46 -0.47 3.87
C LEU A 59 -24.33 -1.55 3.24
N SER A 60 -25.44 -1.13 2.62
CA SER A 60 -26.32 -2.06 1.91
C SER A 60 -25.64 -2.60 0.65
N THR A 61 -25.68 -3.93 0.49
CA THR A 61 -25.32 -4.63 -0.74
C THR A 61 -26.51 -4.74 -1.71
N GLU A 62 -27.67 -4.16 -1.37
CA GLU A 62 -28.85 -4.17 -2.23
C GLU A 62 -28.56 -3.38 -3.53
N GLY A 63 -28.77 -4.04 -4.67
CA GLY A 63 -28.45 -3.46 -5.98
C GLY A 63 -26.95 -3.38 -6.30
N LEU A 64 -26.10 -4.08 -5.55
CA LEU A 64 -24.69 -4.28 -5.88
C LEU A 64 -24.55 -5.44 -6.87
N GLU A 65 -24.02 -5.16 -8.06
CA GLU A 65 -23.79 -6.12 -9.12
C GLU A 65 -22.33 -6.05 -9.59
N PHE A 66 -21.64 -7.19 -9.67
CA PHE A 66 -20.34 -7.26 -10.33
C PHE A 66 -20.55 -7.31 -11.83
N ILE A 67 -19.92 -6.38 -12.55
CA ILE A 67 -20.08 -6.22 -14.01
C ILE A 67 -18.78 -6.58 -14.73
N GLU A 68 -18.87 -6.77 -16.05
CA GLU A 68 -17.67 -6.97 -16.86
C GLU A 68 -16.75 -5.72 -16.84
N GLY A 69 -15.43 -5.97 -16.92
CA GLY A 69 -14.41 -4.92 -16.93
C GLY A 69 -13.47 -4.92 -15.72
N SER A 70 -13.53 -5.94 -14.85
CA SER A 70 -12.53 -6.14 -13.80
C SER A 70 -11.16 -6.50 -14.39
N VAL A 71 -10.09 -5.96 -13.81
CA VAL A 71 -8.70 -6.22 -14.18
C VAL A 71 -7.99 -6.77 -12.96
N TYR A 72 -7.39 -7.96 -13.10
CA TYR A 72 -6.65 -8.61 -12.02
C TYR A 72 -5.15 -8.41 -12.27
N ASP A 73 -4.51 -7.66 -11.38
CA ASP A 73 -3.08 -7.42 -11.39
C ASP A 73 -2.45 -8.06 -10.15
N SER A 74 -1.17 -8.37 -10.21
CA SER A 74 -0.43 -8.99 -9.11
C SER A 74 -0.29 -8.07 -7.89
N GLN A 75 -0.48 -6.76 -8.04
CA GLN A 75 -0.39 -5.79 -6.94
C GLN A 75 -1.73 -5.17 -6.55
N LEU A 76 -2.50 -4.70 -7.54
CA LEU A 76 -3.77 -4.00 -7.32
C LEU A 76 -4.82 -4.44 -8.34
N SER A 77 -5.82 -5.18 -7.88
CA SER A 77 -6.92 -5.63 -8.74
C SER A 77 -8.04 -4.61 -8.77
N MET A 78 -8.51 -4.25 -9.95
CA MET A 78 -9.67 -3.37 -10.15
C MET A 78 -10.91 -4.21 -10.38
N ILE A 79 -11.89 -4.09 -9.50
CA ILE A 79 -13.16 -4.82 -9.57
C ILE A 79 -14.24 -3.87 -10.06
N ALA A 80 -14.78 -4.14 -11.24
CA ALA A 80 -15.88 -3.36 -11.80
C ALA A 80 -17.19 -3.78 -11.13
N LEU A 81 -17.90 -2.80 -10.57
CA LEU A 81 -19.19 -3.03 -9.93
C LEU A 81 -20.17 -1.91 -10.26
N ARG A 82 -21.46 -2.24 -10.18
CA ARG A 82 -22.57 -1.30 -10.28
C ARG A 82 -23.29 -1.29 -8.95
N GLN A 83 -23.65 -0.09 -8.49
CA GLN A 83 -24.52 0.09 -7.33
C GLN A 83 -25.61 1.11 -7.68
N GLY A 84 -26.85 0.65 -7.79
CA GLY A 84 -27.96 1.46 -8.29
C GLY A 84 -27.70 1.94 -9.73
N TRP A 85 -27.65 3.26 -9.92
CA TRP A 85 -27.42 3.89 -11.24
C TRP A 85 -25.94 4.20 -11.53
N GLY A 86 -25.05 4.02 -10.55
CA GLY A 86 -23.63 4.34 -10.67
C GLY A 86 -22.79 3.10 -10.99
N GLU A 87 -21.78 3.27 -11.84
CA GLU A 87 -20.72 2.29 -12.03
C GLU A 87 -19.44 2.76 -11.35
N TYR A 88 -18.75 1.84 -10.69
CA TYR A 88 -17.58 2.10 -9.87
C TYR A 88 -16.51 1.04 -10.12
N TYR A 89 -15.27 1.41 -9.84
CA TYR A 89 -14.17 0.49 -9.66
C TYR A 89 -13.82 0.42 -8.18
N ALA A 90 -13.80 -0.78 -7.61
CA ALA A 90 -13.12 -1.03 -6.36
C ALA A 90 -11.68 -1.46 -6.66
N ILE A 91 -10.72 -0.64 -6.28
CA ILE A 91 -9.30 -0.97 -6.33
C ILE A 91 -9.02 -1.77 -5.06
N VAL A 92 -8.76 -3.07 -5.19
CA VAL A 92 -8.55 -3.99 -4.09
C VAL A 92 -7.08 -4.39 -4.05
N ASP A 93 -6.45 -4.23 -2.89
CA ASP A 93 -5.10 -4.70 -2.66
C ASP A 93 -5.08 -6.17 -2.21
N CYS A 94 -3.88 -6.72 -2.23
CA CYS A 94 -3.50 -8.03 -1.72
C CYS A 94 -3.96 -8.41 -0.31
N ARG A 95 -4.29 -7.43 0.53
CA ARG A 95 -4.66 -7.63 1.93
C ARG A 95 -6.17 -7.46 2.11
N GLY A 96 -6.92 -7.25 1.03
CA GLY A 96 -8.36 -6.98 1.06
C GLY A 96 -8.69 -5.56 1.52
N ASN A 97 -7.71 -4.64 1.55
CA ASN A 97 -8.01 -3.22 1.62
C ASN A 97 -8.53 -2.78 0.26
N LEU A 98 -9.45 -1.83 0.27
CA LEU A 98 -10.00 -1.32 -0.97
C LEU A 98 -10.30 0.15 -0.93
N GLU A 99 -10.29 0.74 -2.12
CA GLU A 99 -10.66 2.12 -2.40
C GLU A 99 -11.65 2.16 -3.57
N PHE A 100 -12.65 3.03 -3.51
CA PHE A 100 -13.62 3.18 -4.59
C PHE A 100 -13.27 4.38 -5.47
N SER A 101 -13.29 4.15 -6.78
CA SER A 101 -13.15 5.19 -7.80
C SER A 101 -14.33 5.15 -8.75
N TRP A 102 -14.73 6.31 -9.27
CA TRP A 102 -15.81 6.41 -10.24
C TRP A 102 -15.38 5.82 -11.58
N LYS A 103 -16.20 4.94 -12.16
CA LYS A 103 -15.99 4.47 -13.53
C LYS A 103 -16.52 5.56 -14.48
N SER A 104 -15.63 6.49 -14.87
CA SER A 104 -15.96 7.45 -15.92
C SER A 104 -16.33 6.69 -17.19
N LYS A 105 -17.45 7.09 -17.82
CA LYS A 105 -17.80 6.68 -19.18
C LYS A 105 -16.74 7.12 -20.17
#